data_AF-A0A0H5C3Z7-F1
#
_entry.id   AF-A0A0H5C3Z7-F1
#
_cell.length_a   1.000
_cell.length_b   1.000
_cell.length_c   1.000
_cell.angle_alpha   90.00
_cell.angle_beta   90.00
_cell.angle_gamma   90.00
#
_symmetry.space_group_name_H-M   'P 1'
#
loop_
_entity.id
_entity.type
_entity.pdbx_description
1 polymer ?
#
loop_
_entity_poly.entity_id
_entity_poly.type
_entity_poly.pdbx_seq_one_letter_code
_entity_poly.pdbx_strand_id
1 'polypeptide(L)' 'MTVYTATTTAPVNIATLKYWGKRDKTLNLPTNSSISVTLSQDDLRTLTSVSTCETFTQDNSFSMVTKSR' A
#
# COMPACT_ATOMS: atom_id res chain seq x y z
N MET A 1 -17.06 -5.33 -24.25
CA MET A 1 -16.04 -5.76 -23.28
C MET A 1 -15.94 -4.67 -22.23
N THR A 2 -16.25 -4.98 -20.98
CA THR A 2 -16.27 -4.00 -19.89
C THR A 2 -15.01 -4.16 -19.05
N VAL A 3 -14.23 -3.09 -18.92
CA VAL A 3 -13.08 -3.04 -18.02
C VAL A 3 -13.55 -2.34 -16.75
N TYR A 4 -13.41 -3.01 -15.60
CA TYR A 4 -13.69 -2.42 -14.30
C TYR A 4 -12.41 -1.83 -13.74
N THR A 5 -12.44 -0.56 -13.31
CA THR A 5 -11.28 0.13 -12.74
C THR A 5 -11.64 0.72 -11.39
N ALA A 6 -10.74 0.55 -10.42
CA ALA A 6 -10.82 1.18 -9.11
C ALA A 6 -9.51 1.90 -8.79
N THR A 7 -9.61 3.11 -8.23
CA THR A 7 -8.46 3.94 -7.86
C THR A 7 -8.58 4.36 -6.41
N THR A 8 -7.49 4.23 -5.66
CA THR A 8 -7.44 4.62 -4.25
C THR A 8 -6.12 5.29 -3.88
N THR A 9 -6.12 6.04 -2.79
CA THR A 9 -4.94 6.68 -2.22
C THR A 9 -4.66 6.17 -0.82
N ALA A 10 -3.38 5.98 -0.51
CA ALA A 10 -2.93 5.54 0.80
C ALA A 10 -1.87 6.50 1.38
N PRO A 11 -1.97 6.89 2.66
CA PRO A 11 -0.96 7.69 3.33
C PRO A 11 0.23 6.85 3.78
N VAL A 12 1.38 7.51 3.94
CA VAL A 12 2.54 6.95 4.65
C VAL A 12 2.43 7.20 6.15
N ASN A 13 3.15 6.41 6.96
CA ASN A 13 3.20 6.59 8.41
C ASN A 13 4.65 6.56 8.91
N ILE A 14 4.92 7.26 10.02
CA ILE A 14 6.22 7.28 10.69
C ILE A 14 6.07 6.75 12.11
N ALA A 15 6.83 5.71 12.46
CA ALA A 15 6.75 5.05 13.76
C ALA A 15 7.43 5.87 14.86
N THR A 16 6.66 6.20 15.90
CA THR A 16 7.16 6.81 17.14
C THR A 16 7.62 5.75 18.13
N LEU A 17 6.92 4.60 18.18
CA LEU A 17 7.40 3.36 18.79
C LEU A 17 7.71 2.35 17.68
N LYS A 18 8.97 1.94 17.57
CA LYS A 18 9.48 1.21 16.40
C LYS A 18 8.98 -0.23 16.34
N TYR A 19 8.59 -0.65 15.14
CA TYR A 19 8.50 -2.06 14.76
C TYR A 19 9.91 -2.55 14.43
N TRP A 20 10.52 -3.38 15.29
CA TRP A 20 11.86 -3.89 15.06
C TRP A 20 12.05 -5.30 15.65
N GLY A 21 12.36 -6.25 14.78
CA GLY A 21 12.45 -7.67 15.13
C GLY A 21 11.19 -8.44 14.72
N LYS A 22 11.39 -9.62 14.12
CA LYS A 22 10.31 -10.54 13.73
C LYS A 22 10.40 -11.80 14.57
N ARG A 23 9.32 -12.12 15.29
CA ARG A 23 9.17 -13.40 16.00
C ARG A 23 8.90 -14.53 15.02
N ASP A 24 8.10 -14.25 13.99
CA ASP A 24 7.82 -15.17 12.89
C ASP A 24 8.04 -14.43 11.55
N LYS A 25 8.93 -14.95 10.71
CA LYS A 25 9.28 -14.32 9.43
C LYS A 25 8.28 -14.65 8.32
N THR A 26 7.66 -15.83 8.35
CA THR A 26 6.71 -16.28 7.32
C THR A 26 5.42 -15.48 7.42
N LEU A 27 4.93 -15.28 8.64
CA LEU A 27 3.72 -14.49 8.90
C LEU A 27 4.00 -13.01 9.16
N ASN A 28 5.26 -12.57 9.14
CA ASN A 28 5.69 -11.19 9.47
C ASN A 28 5.20 -10.71 10.85
N LEU A 29 5.24 -11.58 11.88
CA LEU A 29 4.79 -11.21 13.22
C LEU A 29 5.88 -10.47 14.01
N PRO A 30 5.57 -9.30 14.61
CA PRO A 30 6.53 -8.56 15.43
C PRO A 30 6.92 -9.27 16.71
N THR A 31 8.08 -8.90 17.25
CA THR A 31 8.44 -9.15 18.65
C THR A 31 7.76 -8.20 19.63
N ASN A 32 7.43 -6.98 19.21
CA ASN A 32 6.80 -5.95 20.02
C ASN A 32 5.76 -5.14 19.23
N SER A 33 4.78 -4.59 19.93
CA SER A 33 3.84 -3.63 19.34
C SER A 33 4.56 -2.33 18.93
N SER A 34 4.03 -1.66 17.92
CA SER A 34 4.51 -0.36 17.41
C SER A 34 3.39 0.67 17.39
N ILE A 35 3.74 1.95 17.43
CA ILE A 35 2.81 3.08 17.30
C ILE A 35 3.40 4.02 16.26
N SER A 36 2.57 4.52 15.34
CA SER A 36 2.97 5.45 14.29
C SER A 36 1.98 6.59 14.12
N VAL A 37 2.44 7.68 13.52
CA VAL A 37 1.62 8.81 13.10
C VAL A 37 1.45 8.74 11.59
N THR A 38 0.21 8.84 11.13
CA THR A 38 -0.12 8.90 9.70
C THR A 38 0.11 10.32 9.18
N LEU A 39 0.83 10.45 8.06
CA LEU A 39 1.11 11.74 7.43
C LEU A 39 -0.05 12.15 6.51
N SER A 40 -0.19 13.46 6.29
CA SER A 40 -1.21 14.01 5.40
C SER A 40 -1.01 13.52 3.96
N GLN A 41 -2.11 13.12 3.31
CA GLN A 41 -2.10 12.70 1.90
C GLN A 41 -1.93 13.89 0.93
N ASP A 42 -2.03 15.13 1.41
CA ASP A 42 -1.79 16.33 0.60
C ASP A 42 -0.31 16.53 0.27
N ASP A 43 0.57 15.98 1.11
CA ASP A 43 2.02 16.07 0.97
C ASP A 43 2.60 14.76 0.43
N LEU A 44 2.23 13.63 1.05
CA LEU A 44 2.78 12.31 0.75
C LEU A 44 1.68 11.26 0.62
N ARG A 45 1.49 10.74 -0.59
CA ARG A 45 0.56 9.64 -0.85
C ARG A 45 1.01 8.72 -1.97
N THR A 46 0.55 7.49 -1.88
CA THR A 46 0.57 6.55 -3.00
C THR A 46 -0.81 6.54 -3.65
N LEU A 47 -0.86 6.76 -4.96
CA LEU A 47 -2.06 6.57 -5.78
C LEU A 47 -1.93 5.24 -6.53
N THR A 48 -2.93 4.37 -6.37
CA THR A 48 -2.94 3.05 -6.99
C THR A 48 -4.24 2.86 -7.77
N SER A 49 -4.11 2.53 -9.05
CA SER A 49 -5.23 2.18 -9.93
C SER A 49 -5.13 0.72 -10.39
N VAL A 50 -6.21 -0.01 -10.21
CA VAL A 50 -6.33 -1.42 -10.58
C VAL A 50 -7.47 -1.58 -11.57
N SER A 51 -7.21 -2.30 -12.65
CA SER A 51 -8.20 -2.60 -13.68
C SER A 51 -8.33 -4.10 -13.89
N THR A 52 -9.55 -4.60 -14.06
CA THR A 52 -9.85 -6.01 -14.33
C THR A 52 -10.84 -6.16 -15.49
N CYS A 53 -10.67 -7.22 -16.27
CA CYS A 53 -11.47 -7.56 -17.43
C CYS A 53 -11.48 -9.08 -17.60
N GLU A 54 -12.57 -9.65 -18.10
CA GLU A 54 -12.73 -11.11 -18.31
C GLU A 54 -11.68 -11.73 -19.24
N THR A 55 -11.04 -10.93 -20.10
CA THR A 55 -10.02 -11.41 -21.05
C THR A 55 -8.60 -11.20 -20.59
N PHE A 56 -8.37 -10.62 -19.40
CA PHE A 56 -7.03 -10.54 -18.84
C PHE A 56 -6.62 -11.93 -18.35
N THR A 57 -5.63 -12.52 -19.00
CA THR A 57 -5.16 -13.89 -18.74
C THR A 57 -3.96 -13.94 -17.79
N GLN A 58 -3.32 -12.80 -17.52
CA GLN A 58 -2.17 -12.66 -16.64
C GLN A 58 -2.19 -11.30 -15.93
N ASP A 59 -1.65 -11.27 -14.71
CA ASP A 59 -1.49 -10.04 -13.92
C ASP A 59 -0.37 -9.16 -14.50
N ASN A 60 -0.75 -8.24 -15.40
CA ASN A 60 0.22 -7.37 -16.09
C ASN A 60 -0.01 -5.86 -15.89
N SER A 61 -1.12 -5.44 -15.27
CA SER A 61 -1.49 -4.01 -15.21
C SER A 61 -1.87 -3.55 -13.81
N PHE A 62 -0.85 -3.22 -13.02
CA PHE A 62 -0.99 -2.45 -11.78
C PHE A 62 -0.21 -1.15 -11.94
N SER A 63 -0.87 0.01 -11.90
CA SER A 63 -0.19 1.31 -11.98
C SER A 63 -0.18 1.93 -10.58
N MET A 64 1.01 1.98 -9.98
CA MET A 64 1.26 2.61 -8.69
C MET A 64 2.12 3.86 -8.92
N VAL A 65 1.56 5.04 -8.65
CA VAL A 65 2.26 6.32 -8.74
C VAL A 65 2.39 6.87 -7.34
N THR A 66 3.61 6.92 -6.82
CA THR A 66 3.90 7.64 -5.58
C THR A 66 4.00 9.12 -5.91
N LYS A 67 3.09 9.92 -5.36
CA LYS A 67 3.11 11.37 -5.52
C LYS A 67 3.57 11.99 -4.21
N SER A 68 4.84 12.34 -4.16
CA SER A 68 5.34 13.39 -3.27
C SER A 68 5.02 14.72 -3.92
N ARG A 69 4.58 15.73 -3.14
CA ARG A 69 4.79 17.11 -3.59
C ARG A 69 6.25 17.34 -3.96
#